data_AF-A0A7C4V5E1-F1
#
_entry.id   AF-A0A7C4V5E1-F1
#
_cell.length_a   1.000
_cell.length_b   1.000
_cell.length_c   1.000
_cell.angle_alpha   90.00
_cell.angle_beta   90.00
_cell.angle_gamma   90.00
#
_symmetry.space_group_name_H-M   'P 1'
#
loop_
_entity.id
_entity.type
_entity.pdbx_description
1 polymer ?
#
loop_
_entity_poly.entity_id
_entity_poly.type
_entity_poly.pdbx_seq_one_letter_code
_entity_poly.pdbx_strand_id
1 'polypeptide(L)'
;MLKTRLAHGGSFLAGALLAIAGVCLVSAQGLVPQEPGQSQGRQFHRPQPATPPNDGKLRIIAFGAHPDDCELKVAGTAAKWAAQGHHVKLVSVTNGDIGHWGMAGGPLAQRRTAEVRECARILGTRAEVLDIHDGELLPTLENRKLITKLIREWHADIVLSHRPNDYHPDHRNVGLLVQDAAYMVTVPYFCPDVPYLEKNPVFLYYEDRFTKPNRFNADIVVAIDDVIEKKLDAMAALESQFYEGGCNGGPHLVPNPSDSKAVAARRAEVRDAFDRRFQATAQRFALQLAEWYGTDQAAKVKHAEAFEICEYGRIPNKQELRKLFPFYPGGL
;
A
#
# COMPACT_ATOMS: atom_id res chain seq x y z
N MET A 1 -42.60 46.75 22.98
CA MET A 1 -42.71 46.14 24.33
C MET A 1 -41.29 45.93 24.85
N LEU A 2 -40.76 46.88 25.65
CA LEU A 2 -40.46 46.71 27.09
C LEU A 2 -39.81 45.36 27.46
N LYS A 3 -38.75 45.21 28.25
CA LYS A 3 -37.68 46.05 28.84
C LYS A 3 -37.03 45.11 29.89
N THR A 4 -35.68 45.05 30.01
CA THR A 4 -34.89 44.85 31.28
C THR A 4 -35.15 43.60 32.16
N ARG A 5 -34.31 43.05 33.05
CA ARG A 5 -32.90 43.17 33.53
C ARG A 5 -32.70 42.07 34.63
N LEU A 6 -31.43 41.84 35.00
CA LEU A 6 -30.90 41.43 36.34
C LEU A 6 -31.19 39.98 36.83
N ALA A 7 -30.21 39.11 37.11
CA ALA A 7 -29.11 39.08 38.11
C ALA A 7 -29.52 38.47 39.47
N HIS A 8 -28.49 38.00 40.23
CA HIS A 8 -28.45 37.33 41.56
C HIS A 8 -28.37 35.79 41.46
N GLY A 9 -27.41 35.06 42.04
CA GLY A 9 -26.52 35.34 43.17
C GLY A 9 -26.81 34.31 44.27
N GLY A 10 -25.82 33.51 44.70
CA GLY A 10 -25.98 32.60 45.83
C GLY A 10 -24.83 31.61 46.02
N SER A 11 -23.99 31.89 47.02
CA SER A 11 -22.92 31.05 47.56
C SER A 11 -23.23 30.81 49.05
N PHE A 12 -23.11 29.59 49.57
CA PHE A 12 -23.01 29.27 51.02
C PHE A 12 -22.33 27.88 51.18
N LEU A 13 -21.09 27.84 51.70
CA LEU A 13 -20.66 27.37 53.05
C LEU A 13 -21.06 25.92 53.39
N ALA A 14 -20.11 24.98 53.45
CA ALA A 14 -19.19 24.67 54.57
C ALA A 14 -19.87 23.92 55.74
N GLY A 15 -19.41 22.69 55.99
CA GLY A 15 -19.79 21.88 57.14
C GLY A 15 -18.75 20.79 57.38
N ALA A 16 -17.73 21.11 58.17
CA ALA A 16 -16.81 20.15 58.76
C ALA A 16 -17.46 19.56 60.03
N LEU A 17 -17.34 18.25 60.23
CA LEU A 17 -17.46 17.64 61.56
C LEU A 17 -16.27 16.70 61.79
N LEU A 18 -15.43 17.11 62.75
CA LEU A 18 -14.43 16.30 63.43
C LEU A 18 -15.15 15.47 64.50
N ALA A 19 -14.83 14.18 64.61
CA ALA A 19 -14.93 13.44 65.87
C ALA A 19 -13.77 12.45 65.97
N ILE A 20 -13.12 12.48 67.14
CA ILE A 20 -11.82 11.92 67.48
C ILE A 20 -11.97 10.61 68.27
N ALA A 21 -10.95 9.76 68.10
CA ALA A 21 -10.42 8.71 68.99
C ALA A 21 -11.06 7.31 68.99
N GLY A 22 -10.20 6.35 68.66
CA GLY A 22 -10.37 4.92 68.90
C GLY A 22 -9.19 4.13 68.33
N VAL A 23 -7.99 4.32 68.88
CA VAL A 23 -6.80 3.52 68.55
C VAL A 23 -6.97 2.14 69.19
N CYS A 24 -7.17 1.12 68.35
CA CYS A 24 -6.86 -0.28 68.68
C CYS A 24 -5.83 -0.77 67.68
N LEU A 25 -4.57 -0.88 68.11
CA LEU A 25 -3.56 -1.65 67.39
C LEU A 25 -3.94 -3.13 67.48
N VAL A 26 -4.34 -3.70 66.35
CA VAL A 26 -4.31 -5.15 66.13
C VAL A 26 -3.36 -5.40 64.96
N SER A 27 -2.24 -6.01 65.29
CA SER A 27 -1.24 -6.51 64.36
C SER A 27 -1.83 -7.63 63.50
N ALA A 28 -2.12 -7.34 62.23
CA ALA A 28 -2.40 -8.34 61.21
C ALA A 28 -1.20 -8.45 60.28
N GLN A 29 -0.37 -9.46 60.53
CA GLN A 29 0.61 -9.95 59.58
C GLN A 29 -0.13 -10.60 58.40
N GLY A 30 0.32 -10.26 57.18
CA GLY A 30 0.16 -11.12 56.00
C GLY A 30 -1.19 -11.05 55.30
N LEU A 31 -1.23 -10.30 54.20
CA LEU A 31 -1.66 -10.73 52.86
C LEU A 31 -1.83 -9.49 51.99
N VAL A 32 -0.79 -9.18 51.21
CA VAL A 32 -0.86 -8.20 50.12
C VAL A 32 -1.65 -8.87 48.97
N PRO A 33 -2.72 -8.26 48.44
CA PRO A 33 -3.37 -8.77 47.23
C PRO A 33 -2.39 -8.65 46.06
N GLN A 34 -2.09 -9.77 45.39
CA GLN A 34 -1.33 -9.73 44.15
C GLN A 34 -2.18 -9.06 43.05
N GLU A 35 -1.60 -8.08 42.37
CA GLU A 35 -2.18 -7.53 41.15
C GLU A 35 -2.38 -8.64 40.11
N PRO A 36 -3.49 -8.64 39.33
CA PRO A 36 -3.68 -9.58 38.26
C PRO A 36 -2.52 -9.44 37.27
N GLY A 37 -1.78 -10.54 37.09
CA GLY A 37 -0.57 -10.59 36.30
C GLY A 37 -0.77 -10.00 34.91
N GLN A 38 0.08 -9.03 34.56
CA GLN A 38 0.26 -8.60 33.18
C GLN A 38 0.60 -9.84 32.36
N SER A 39 -0.35 -10.28 31.52
CA SER A 39 -0.02 -11.20 30.45
C SER A 39 1.06 -10.51 29.62
N GLN A 40 2.29 -11.01 29.69
CA GLN A 40 3.32 -10.61 28.75
C GLN A 40 2.79 -10.96 27.37
N GLY A 41 2.23 -9.98 26.68
CA GLY A 41 1.90 -10.09 25.28
C GLY A 41 3.18 -10.55 24.60
N ARG A 42 3.15 -11.73 23.97
CA ARG A 42 4.21 -12.12 23.07
C ARG A 42 4.29 -11.01 22.03
N GLN A 43 5.32 -10.16 22.13
CA GLN A 43 5.74 -9.38 20.99
C GLN A 43 6.08 -10.42 19.93
N PHE A 44 5.21 -10.57 18.95
CA PHE A 44 5.56 -11.24 17.72
C PHE A 44 6.69 -10.41 17.12
N HIS A 45 7.92 -10.83 17.40
CA HIS A 45 9.10 -10.27 16.76
C HIS A 45 8.97 -10.67 15.29
N ARG A 46 8.34 -9.79 14.50
CA ARG A 46 8.25 -9.96 13.06
C ARG A 46 9.70 -10.07 12.59
N PRO A 47 10.14 -11.17 11.96
CA PRO A 47 11.46 -11.18 11.35
C PRO A 47 11.48 -10.02 10.37
N GLN A 48 12.33 -9.02 10.64
CA GLN A 48 12.47 -7.87 9.76
C GLN A 48 12.76 -8.42 8.36
N PRO A 49 11.96 -8.10 7.34
CA PRO A 49 12.29 -8.50 5.99
C PRO A 49 13.65 -7.89 5.67
N ALA A 50 14.67 -8.74 5.49
CA ALA A 50 16.06 -8.33 5.43
C ALA A 50 16.24 -7.17 4.45
N THR A 51 16.73 -6.03 4.95
CA THR A 51 17.13 -4.88 4.12
C THR A 51 17.97 -5.40 2.95
N PRO A 52 17.70 -4.96 1.70
CA PRO A 52 18.50 -5.39 0.57
C PRO A 52 19.99 -5.08 0.77
N PRO A 53 20.90 -5.90 0.22
CA PRO A 53 22.32 -5.61 0.26
C PRO A 53 22.62 -4.27 -0.42
N ASN A 54 23.69 -3.59 0.01
CA ASN A 54 24.18 -2.39 -0.67
C ASN A 54 25.08 -2.81 -1.85
N ASP A 55 24.45 -3.24 -2.94
CA ASP A 55 25.08 -3.81 -4.15
C ASP A 55 25.03 -2.85 -5.35
N GLY A 56 24.68 -1.58 -5.12
CA GLY A 56 24.51 -0.57 -6.17
C GLY A 56 23.25 -0.75 -7.02
N LYS A 57 22.33 -1.64 -6.64
CA LYS A 57 21.03 -1.81 -7.30
C LYS A 57 19.96 -0.95 -6.64
N LEU A 58 19.09 -0.39 -7.49
CA LEU A 58 17.89 0.33 -7.07
C LEU A 58 17.03 -0.49 -6.11
N ARG A 59 16.44 0.21 -5.14
CA ARG A 59 15.49 -0.30 -4.16
C ARG A 59 14.14 0.37 -4.35
N ILE A 60 13.19 -0.39 -4.86
CA ILE A 60 11.85 0.07 -5.19
C ILE A 60 10.88 -0.48 -4.14
N ILE A 61 10.04 0.38 -3.58
CA ILE A 61 8.94 -0.01 -2.70
C ILE A 61 7.63 0.55 -3.25
N ALA A 62 6.67 -0.32 -3.48
CA ALA A 62 5.36 0.04 -4.02
C ALA A 62 4.31 -0.29 -2.96
N PHE A 63 3.42 0.66 -2.67
CA PHE A 63 2.33 0.51 -1.71
C PHE A 63 1.00 0.38 -2.44
N GLY A 64 0.23 -0.63 -2.08
CA GLY A 64 -1.18 -0.78 -2.38
C GLY A 64 -1.97 -0.66 -1.08
N ALA A 65 -3.22 -0.23 -1.16
CA ALA A 65 -4.09 -0.35 -0.01
C ALA A 65 -4.34 -1.83 0.27
N HIS A 66 -4.62 -2.61 -0.78
CA HIS A 66 -5.08 -4.00 -0.66
C HIS A 66 -4.11 -5.01 -1.30
N PRO A 67 -4.26 -6.32 -0.97
CA PRO A 67 -3.61 -7.39 -1.73
C PRO A 67 -4.22 -7.57 -3.12
N ASP A 68 -3.57 -7.00 -4.15
CA ASP A 68 -3.88 -7.02 -5.60
C ASP A 68 -3.47 -5.70 -6.27
N ASP A 69 -3.47 -4.61 -5.51
CA ASP A 69 -3.24 -3.25 -5.99
C ASP A 69 -1.87 -3.09 -6.67
N CYS A 70 -0.79 -3.48 -5.98
CA CYS A 70 0.55 -3.38 -6.53
C CYS A 70 0.69 -4.23 -7.79
N GLU A 71 0.15 -5.44 -7.77
CA GLU A 71 0.22 -6.37 -8.89
C GLU A 71 -0.54 -5.78 -10.10
N LEU A 72 -1.69 -5.16 -9.87
CA LEU A 72 -2.48 -4.53 -10.92
C LEU A 72 -1.77 -3.29 -11.51
N LYS A 73 -1.18 -2.47 -10.65
CA LYS A 73 -0.69 -1.12 -11.00
C LYS A 73 0.75 -1.10 -11.51
N VAL A 74 1.64 -1.96 -11.00
CA VAL A 74 3.08 -1.87 -11.27
C VAL A 74 3.77 -3.22 -11.54
N ALA A 75 3.08 -4.36 -11.58
CA ALA A 75 3.74 -5.67 -11.74
C ALA A 75 4.63 -5.78 -12.99
N GLY A 76 4.24 -5.16 -14.11
CA GLY A 76 5.03 -5.21 -15.34
C GLY A 76 6.37 -4.49 -15.15
N THR A 77 6.33 -3.24 -14.70
CA THR A 77 7.53 -2.45 -14.41
C THR A 77 8.37 -3.08 -13.29
N ALA A 78 7.72 -3.60 -12.25
CA ALA A 78 8.35 -4.35 -11.17
C ALA A 78 9.11 -5.58 -11.67
N ALA A 79 8.52 -6.35 -12.58
CA ALA A 79 9.17 -7.50 -13.21
C ALA A 79 10.40 -7.09 -14.02
N LYS A 80 10.36 -5.94 -14.71
CA LYS A 80 11.53 -5.43 -15.47
C LYS A 80 12.66 -5.01 -14.55
N TRP A 81 12.38 -4.32 -13.44
CA TRP A 81 13.39 -4.01 -12.42
C TRP A 81 13.98 -5.29 -11.82
N ALA A 82 13.14 -6.24 -11.41
CA ALA A 82 13.58 -7.51 -10.84
C ALA A 82 14.46 -8.31 -11.82
N ALA A 83 14.12 -8.34 -13.11
CA ALA A 83 14.91 -9.02 -14.14
C ALA A 83 16.32 -8.44 -14.30
N GLN A 84 16.54 -7.17 -13.93
CA GLN A 84 17.86 -6.52 -13.93
C GLN A 84 18.59 -6.60 -12.57
N GLY A 85 18.04 -7.37 -11.62
CA GLY A 85 18.58 -7.57 -10.28
C GLY A 85 18.30 -6.42 -9.30
N HIS A 86 17.37 -5.52 -9.63
CA HIS A 86 16.93 -4.50 -8.68
C HIS A 86 16.01 -5.09 -7.61
N HIS A 87 16.02 -4.48 -6.44
CA HIS A 87 15.25 -4.96 -5.29
C HIS A 87 13.87 -4.32 -5.29
N VAL A 88 12.83 -5.11 -5.47
CA VAL A 88 11.44 -4.61 -5.51
C VAL A 88 10.63 -5.23 -4.37
N LYS A 89 9.98 -4.39 -3.57
CA LYS A 89 9.01 -4.79 -2.54
C LYS A 89 7.64 -4.22 -2.87
N LEU A 90 6.63 -5.08 -2.90
CA LEU A 90 5.21 -4.75 -3.05
C LEU A 90 4.55 -4.90 -1.68
N VAL A 91 3.92 -3.84 -1.19
CA VAL A 91 3.35 -3.77 0.16
C VAL A 91 1.86 -3.53 0.09
N SER A 92 1.06 -4.44 0.62
CA SER A 92 -0.36 -4.23 0.88
C SER A 92 -0.52 -3.71 2.30
N VAL A 93 -1.07 -2.50 2.43
CA VAL A 93 -1.18 -1.81 3.73
C VAL A 93 -2.31 -2.36 4.58
N THR A 94 -3.34 -2.94 3.96
CA THR A 94 -4.37 -3.74 4.64
C THR A 94 -4.26 -5.21 4.27
N ASN A 95 -4.88 -6.06 5.09
CA ASN A 95 -4.84 -7.52 4.93
C ASN A 95 -5.93 -8.06 3.99
N GLY A 96 -6.86 -7.21 3.54
CA GLY A 96 -7.87 -7.55 2.55
C GLY A 96 -9.01 -8.44 3.06
N ASP A 97 -9.23 -8.51 4.36
CA ASP A 97 -10.07 -9.50 5.04
C ASP A 97 -11.59 -9.36 4.83
N ILE A 98 -12.06 -8.30 4.16
CA ILE A 98 -13.45 -8.15 3.73
C ILE A 98 -13.61 -8.09 2.20
N GLY A 99 -12.54 -8.29 1.45
CA GLY A 99 -12.52 -8.14 -0.02
C GLY A 99 -13.06 -9.35 -0.81
N HIS A 100 -13.97 -10.15 -0.26
CA HIS A 100 -14.55 -11.29 -0.98
C HIS A 100 -16.03 -11.51 -0.63
N TRP A 101 -16.84 -11.88 -1.62
CA TRP A 101 -18.29 -12.05 -1.46
C TRP A 101 -18.70 -13.25 -0.57
N GLY A 102 -17.86 -14.28 -0.49
CA GLY A 102 -18.18 -15.56 0.17
C GLY A 102 -17.21 -16.01 1.27
N MET A 103 -16.22 -15.19 1.61
CA MET A 103 -15.20 -15.49 2.63
C MET A 103 -14.77 -14.17 3.27
N ALA A 104 -14.46 -14.15 4.58
CA ALA A 104 -14.04 -12.94 5.28
C ALA A 104 -13.13 -13.25 6.47
N GLY A 105 -12.60 -12.21 7.11
CA GLY A 105 -11.75 -12.26 8.29
C GLY A 105 -10.41 -12.94 8.06
N GLY A 106 -9.85 -13.50 9.14
CA GLY A 106 -8.55 -14.19 9.13
C GLY A 106 -8.36 -15.21 8.00
N PRO A 107 -9.34 -16.09 7.67
CA PRO A 107 -9.23 -17.00 6.54
C PRO A 107 -9.02 -16.29 5.19
N LEU A 108 -9.75 -15.21 4.92
CA LEU A 108 -9.56 -14.45 3.67
C LEU A 108 -8.20 -13.74 3.67
N ALA A 109 -7.82 -13.11 4.78
CA ALA A 109 -6.52 -12.44 4.91
C ALA A 109 -5.34 -13.40 4.62
N GLN A 110 -5.40 -14.63 5.16
CA GLN A 110 -4.39 -15.66 4.91
C GLN A 110 -4.36 -16.08 3.44
N ARG A 111 -5.53 -16.27 2.82
CA ARG A 111 -5.65 -16.60 1.39
C ARG A 111 -5.05 -15.49 0.52
N ARG A 112 -5.50 -14.24 0.68
CA ARG A 112 -5.01 -13.10 -0.10
C ARG A 112 -3.52 -12.85 0.10
N THR A 113 -3.00 -13.06 1.32
CA THR A 113 -1.55 -13.02 1.60
C THR A 113 -0.78 -14.10 0.82
N ALA A 114 -1.33 -15.32 0.71
CA ALA A 114 -0.71 -16.38 -0.08
C ALA A 114 -0.74 -16.06 -1.59
N GLU A 115 -1.84 -15.49 -2.08
CA GLU A 115 -1.98 -15.09 -3.49
C GLU A 115 -0.93 -14.04 -3.89
N VAL A 116 -0.76 -12.93 -3.13
CA VAL A 116 0.28 -11.93 -3.46
C VAL A 116 1.71 -12.44 -3.27
N ARG A 117 1.93 -13.42 -2.38
CA ARG A 117 3.23 -14.10 -2.28
C ARG A 117 3.54 -14.92 -3.53
N GLU A 118 2.53 -15.57 -4.10
CA GLU A 118 2.68 -16.27 -5.38
C GLU A 118 2.92 -15.29 -6.53
N CYS A 119 2.22 -14.15 -6.55
CA CYS A 119 2.54 -13.06 -7.49
C CYS A 119 4.00 -12.61 -7.35
N ALA A 120 4.49 -12.39 -6.13
CA ALA A 120 5.88 -12.00 -5.91
C ALA A 120 6.88 -13.06 -6.39
N ARG A 121 6.58 -14.35 -6.18
CA ARG A 121 7.38 -15.47 -6.71
C ARG A 121 7.41 -15.45 -8.23
N ILE A 122 6.26 -15.28 -8.88
CA ILE A 122 6.15 -15.16 -10.34
C ILE A 122 7.00 -13.98 -10.81
N LEU A 123 6.78 -12.80 -10.26
CA LEU A 123 7.38 -11.53 -10.68
C LEU A 123 8.88 -11.42 -10.37
N GLY A 124 9.39 -12.16 -9.40
CA GLY A 124 10.76 -12.03 -8.89
C GLY A 124 10.91 -10.88 -7.90
N THR A 125 9.85 -10.54 -7.18
CA THR A 125 9.79 -9.42 -6.22
C THR A 125 9.60 -9.95 -4.79
N ARG A 126 9.44 -9.06 -3.82
CA ARG A 126 9.01 -9.40 -2.46
C ARG A 126 7.59 -8.88 -2.22
N ALA A 127 6.77 -9.65 -1.51
CA ALA A 127 5.47 -9.21 -1.02
C ALA A 127 5.49 -9.02 0.51
N GLU A 128 4.83 -7.98 0.99
CA GLU A 128 4.57 -7.74 2.40
C GLU A 128 3.12 -7.31 2.59
N VAL A 129 2.37 -8.01 3.45
CA VAL A 129 1.02 -7.63 3.84
C VAL A 129 1.08 -7.14 5.28
N LEU A 130 0.58 -5.94 5.56
CA LEU A 130 0.46 -5.40 6.91
C LEU A 130 -0.85 -5.84 7.55
N ASP A 131 -0.88 -5.84 8.88
CA ASP A 131 -2.03 -6.31 9.64
C ASP A 131 -2.94 -5.14 10.04
N ILE A 132 -3.46 -4.45 9.03
CA ILE A 132 -4.52 -3.43 9.18
C ILE A 132 -5.76 -3.99 8.48
N HIS A 133 -6.92 -3.92 9.12
CA HIS A 133 -8.17 -4.42 8.54
C HIS A 133 -8.57 -3.63 7.30
N ASP A 134 -9.11 -4.34 6.31
CA ASP A 134 -9.58 -3.73 5.06
C ASP A 134 -10.83 -2.86 5.33
N GLY A 135 -10.82 -1.63 4.81
CA GLY A 135 -11.83 -0.61 5.08
C GLY A 135 -11.57 0.23 6.34
N GLU A 136 -10.54 -0.09 7.14
CA GLU A 136 -10.24 0.57 8.41
C GLU A 136 -8.95 1.40 8.39
N LEU A 137 -8.27 1.51 7.25
CA LEU A 137 -7.03 2.29 7.15
C LEU A 137 -7.32 3.78 7.34
N LEU A 138 -6.78 4.38 8.40
CA LEU A 138 -6.85 5.82 8.66
C LEU A 138 -5.47 6.50 8.51
N PRO A 139 -5.41 7.77 8.08
CA PRO A 139 -4.17 8.52 7.93
C PRO A 139 -3.67 9.08 9.27
N THR A 140 -3.51 8.20 10.27
CA THR A 140 -3.05 8.57 11.61
C THR A 140 -1.55 8.82 11.65
N LEU A 141 -1.05 9.49 12.69
CA LEU A 141 0.39 9.66 12.91
C LEU A 141 1.10 8.30 13.06
N GLU A 142 0.45 7.33 13.69
CA GLU A 142 0.98 5.98 13.84
C GLU A 142 1.20 5.32 12.47
N ASN A 143 0.19 5.32 11.61
CA ASN A 143 0.31 4.78 10.26
C ASN A 143 1.31 5.57 9.40
N ARG A 144 1.41 6.89 9.57
CA ARG A 144 2.44 7.69 8.88
C ARG A 144 3.85 7.27 9.30
N LYS A 145 4.07 7.04 10.59
CA LYS A 145 5.35 6.53 11.11
C LYS A 145 5.63 5.13 10.59
N LEU A 146 4.64 4.25 10.54
CA LEU A 146 4.77 2.91 9.97
C LEU A 146 5.24 2.95 8.51
N ILE A 147 4.56 3.72 7.66
CA ILE A 147 4.95 3.88 6.24
C ILE A 147 6.34 4.50 6.12
N THR A 148 6.65 5.53 6.92
CA THR A 148 7.97 6.17 6.92
C THR A 148 9.08 5.18 7.30
N LYS A 149 8.85 4.33 8.30
CA LYS A 149 9.81 3.30 8.71
C LYS A 149 10.03 2.26 7.62
N LEU A 150 8.96 1.76 6.99
CA LEU A 150 9.09 0.80 5.88
C LEU A 150 9.94 1.35 4.73
N ILE A 151 9.74 2.63 4.36
CA ILE A 151 10.54 3.29 3.33
C ILE A 151 12.02 3.43 3.77
N ARG A 152 12.26 3.80 5.03
CA ARG A 152 13.62 3.94 5.59
C ARG A 152 14.37 2.61 5.70
N GLU A 153 13.74 1.59 6.27
CA GLU A 153 14.30 0.24 6.43
C GLU A 153 14.65 -0.39 5.08
N TRP A 154 13.88 -0.07 4.03
CA TRP A 154 14.18 -0.48 2.66
C TRP A 154 15.32 0.31 2.02
N HIS A 155 15.62 1.51 2.53
CA HIS A 155 16.43 2.54 1.86
C HIS A 155 15.97 2.79 0.42
N ALA A 156 14.69 3.13 0.25
CA ALA A 156 14.10 3.26 -1.07
C ALA A 156 14.79 4.34 -1.94
N ASP A 157 14.96 4.03 -3.22
CA ASP A 157 15.28 5.00 -4.27
C ASP A 157 14.01 5.49 -4.97
N ILE A 158 13.01 4.60 -5.08
CA ILE A 158 11.72 4.86 -5.70
C ILE A 158 10.61 4.35 -4.78
N VAL A 159 9.60 5.19 -4.54
CA VAL A 159 8.40 4.87 -3.77
C VAL A 159 7.18 5.07 -4.66
N LEU A 160 6.26 4.10 -4.72
CA LEU A 160 5.03 4.21 -5.50
C LEU A 160 3.79 4.03 -4.62
N SER A 161 2.70 4.74 -4.93
CA SER A 161 1.40 4.56 -4.27
C SER A 161 0.24 5.07 -5.14
N HIS A 162 -0.99 4.94 -4.64
CA HIS A 162 -2.17 5.58 -5.21
C HIS A 162 -2.12 7.10 -5.04
N ARG A 163 -2.83 7.84 -5.91
CA ARG A 163 -3.13 9.26 -5.65
C ARG A 163 -4.12 9.38 -4.49
N PRO A 164 -4.11 10.47 -3.71
CA PRO A 164 -5.06 10.70 -2.61
C PRO A 164 -6.50 11.02 -3.08
N ASN A 165 -6.80 10.74 -4.36
CA ASN A 165 -8.06 11.04 -5.01
C ASN A 165 -8.60 9.79 -5.71
N ASP A 166 -9.40 9.03 -4.95
CA ASP A 166 -9.97 7.76 -5.35
C ASP A 166 -11.37 7.61 -4.73
N TYR A 167 -12.23 6.74 -5.29
CA TYR A 167 -13.50 6.40 -4.67
C TYR A 167 -13.28 5.61 -3.38
N HIS A 168 -12.25 4.77 -3.31
CA HIS A 168 -11.99 3.91 -2.16
C HIS A 168 -11.32 4.70 -1.03
N PRO A 169 -11.84 4.67 0.21
CA PRO A 169 -11.23 5.36 1.35
C PRO A 169 -9.79 4.90 1.60
N ASP A 170 -9.53 3.60 1.62
CA ASP A 170 -8.17 3.09 1.86
C ASP A 170 -7.16 3.50 0.79
N HIS A 171 -7.55 3.55 -0.50
CA HIS A 171 -6.67 4.07 -1.57
C HIS A 171 -6.28 5.52 -1.30
N ARG A 172 -7.26 6.36 -0.93
CA ARG A 172 -7.00 7.76 -0.57
C ARG A 172 -6.09 7.86 0.65
N ASN A 173 -6.33 7.04 1.67
CA ASN A 173 -5.59 7.10 2.92
C ASN A 173 -4.16 6.59 2.77
N VAL A 174 -3.90 5.51 2.02
CA VAL A 174 -2.52 5.08 1.71
C VAL A 174 -1.81 6.09 0.82
N GLY A 175 -2.52 6.69 -0.16
CA GLY A 175 -1.97 7.77 -0.98
C GLY A 175 -1.53 8.96 -0.14
N LEU A 176 -2.38 9.42 0.79
CA LEU A 176 -2.08 10.50 1.72
C LEU A 176 -0.93 10.14 2.68
N LEU A 177 -0.92 8.92 3.24
CA LEU A 177 0.14 8.46 4.12
C LEU A 177 1.51 8.42 3.44
N VAL A 178 1.57 7.92 2.21
CA VAL A 178 2.82 7.88 1.42
C VAL A 178 3.25 9.29 1.00
N GLN A 179 2.31 10.15 0.59
CA GLN A 179 2.60 11.55 0.28
C GLN A 179 3.18 12.29 1.49
N ASP A 180 2.56 12.16 2.66
CA ASP A 180 3.04 12.79 3.89
C ASP A 180 4.39 12.23 4.35
N ALA A 181 4.65 10.94 4.09
CA ALA A 181 5.94 10.33 4.38
C ALA A 181 7.07 10.90 3.51
N ALA A 182 6.77 11.43 2.31
CA ALA A 182 7.78 11.92 1.36
C ALA A 182 8.68 13.02 1.93
N TYR A 183 8.15 13.91 2.76
CA TYR A 183 8.97 14.86 3.49
C TYR A 183 9.65 14.22 4.71
N MET A 184 8.93 13.35 5.42
CA MET A 184 9.36 12.81 6.72
C MET A 184 10.49 11.78 6.62
N VAL A 185 10.68 11.11 5.48
CA VAL A 185 11.71 10.08 5.32
C VAL A 185 13.13 10.60 5.55
N THR A 186 13.41 11.89 5.34
CA THR A 186 14.71 12.52 5.58
C THR A 186 14.80 13.26 6.91
N VAL A 187 13.70 13.42 7.66
CA VAL A 187 13.66 14.17 8.94
C VAL A 187 14.22 13.32 10.09
N PRO A 188 15.42 13.58 10.64
CA PRO A 188 16.12 12.63 11.51
C PRO A 188 15.31 12.16 12.73
N TYR A 189 14.62 13.08 13.41
CA TYR A 189 13.91 12.81 14.67
C TYR A 189 12.44 12.37 14.53
N PHE A 190 11.90 12.21 13.31
CA PHE A 190 10.49 11.79 13.15
C PHE A 190 10.25 10.32 13.55
N CYS A 191 11.19 9.43 13.17
CA CYS A 191 11.26 8.01 13.53
C CYS A 191 12.71 7.70 13.96
N PRO A 192 13.14 8.15 15.16
CA PRO A 192 14.55 8.11 15.55
C PRO A 192 15.10 6.70 15.77
N ASP A 193 14.23 5.70 15.87
CA ASP A 193 14.56 4.28 15.99
C ASP A 193 14.96 3.63 14.64
N VAL A 194 14.74 4.31 13.52
CA VAL A 194 15.17 3.87 12.19
C VAL A 194 15.96 5.01 11.52
N PRO A 195 17.19 4.76 11.05
CA PRO A 195 17.99 5.77 10.35
C PRO A 195 17.20 6.48 9.25
N TYR A 196 17.28 7.80 9.20
CA TYR A 196 16.66 8.58 8.14
C TYR A 196 17.39 8.39 6.82
N LEU A 197 16.71 8.71 5.71
CA LEU A 197 17.34 8.68 4.40
C LEU A 197 18.13 9.96 4.16
N GLU A 198 19.39 9.84 3.78
CA GLU A 198 20.23 10.98 3.37
C GLU A 198 19.76 11.61 2.06
N LYS A 199 19.10 10.82 1.21
CA LYS A 199 18.54 11.24 -0.07
C LYS A 199 17.04 10.98 -0.07
N ASN A 200 16.28 11.96 -0.52
CA ASN A 200 14.84 11.79 -0.69
C ASN A 200 14.55 10.92 -1.94
N PRO A 201 13.81 9.81 -1.82
CA PRO A 201 13.39 8.99 -2.96
C PRO A 201 12.61 9.80 -4.02
N VAL A 202 12.49 9.22 -5.22
CA VAL A 202 11.46 9.67 -6.17
C VAL A 202 10.15 9.01 -5.78
N PHE A 203 9.13 9.81 -5.50
CA PHE A 203 7.79 9.34 -5.21
C PHE A 203 6.94 9.40 -6.47
N LEU A 204 6.19 8.34 -6.75
CA LEU A 204 5.37 8.20 -7.94
C LEU A 204 3.95 7.78 -7.58
N TYR A 205 3.00 8.25 -8.36
CA TYR A 205 1.63 7.79 -8.31
C TYR A 205 1.30 6.83 -9.44
N TYR A 206 0.49 5.83 -9.16
CA TYR A 206 -0.05 4.94 -10.19
C TYR A 206 -1.08 5.64 -11.08
N GLU A 207 -1.23 5.14 -12.31
CA GLU A 207 -2.34 5.48 -13.19
C GLU A 207 -3.71 5.23 -12.50
N ASP A 208 -4.59 6.22 -12.60
CA ASP A 208 -6.02 6.07 -12.39
C ASP A 208 -6.84 6.82 -13.48
N ARG A 209 -8.17 6.83 -13.33
CA ARG A 209 -9.10 7.46 -14.28
C ARG A 209 -9.89 8.62 -13.67
N PHE A 210 -9.58 9.05 -12.45
CA PHE A 210 -10.28 10.16 -11.80
C PHE A 210 -9.87 11.49 -12.44
N THR A 211 -10.85 12.38 -12.57
CA THR A 211 -10.70 13.67 -13.26
C THR A 211 -10.86 14.88 -12.35
N LYS A 212 -11.33 14.66 -11.13
CA LYS A 212 -11.50 15.67 -10.09
C LYS A 212 -10.76 15.24 -8.82
N PRO A 213 -10.06 16.12 -8.11
CA PRO A 213 -9.91 17.54 -8.44
C PRO A 213 -9.05 17.75 -9.70
N ASN A 214 -8.16 16.80 -9.99
CA ASN A 214 -7.20 16.89 -11.10
C ASN A 214 -7.19 15.58 -11.89
N ARG A 215 -6.92 15.65 -13.21
CA ARG A 215 -6.68 14.47 -14.05
C ARG A 215 -5.30 13.89 -13.76
N PHE A 216 -5.14 12.59 -13.98
CA PHE A 216 -3.83 11.94 -13.97
C PHE A 216 -2.95 12.48 -15.09
N ASN A 217 -1.69 12.79 -14.78
CA ASN A 217 -0.68 13.23 -15.72
C ASN A 217 0.45 12.19 -15.83
N ALA A 218 0.55 11.51 -16.97
CA ALA A 218 1.55 10.48 -17.17
C ALA A 218 2.93 11.08 -17.47
N ASP A 219 3.75 11.30 -16.45
CA ASP A 219 5.14 11.76 -16.64
C ASP A 219 6.05 10.61 -17.14
N ILE A 220 5.74 9.39 -16.73
CA ILE A 220 6.52 8.18 -17.01
C ILE A 220 5.57 7.15 -17.61
N VAL A 221 5.93 6.58 -18.76
CA VAL A 221 5.18 5.46 -19.35
C VAL A 221 6.15 4.37 -19.76
N VAL A 222 5.89 3.16 -19.28
CA VAL A 222 6.77 2.00 -19.46
C VAL A 222 6.07 0.98 -20.34
N ALA A 223 6.68 0.64 -21.47
CA ALA A 223 6.27 -0.50 -22.28
C ALA A 223 6.58 -1.81 -21.54
N ILE A 224 5.58 -2.68 -21.44
CA ILE A 224 5.65 -3.94 -20.69
C ILE A 224 5.41 -5.19 -21.56
N ASP A 225 5.46 -5.05 -22.89
CA ASP A 225 5.21 -6.15 -23.83
C ASP A 225 6.13 -7.36 -23.62
N ASP A 226 7.38 -7.12 -23.23
CA ASP A 226 8.40 -8.15 -22.96
C ASP A 226 8.14 -8.94 -21.68
N VAL A 227 7.27 -8.45 -20.80
CA VAL A 227 6.94 -9.06 -19.50
C VAL A 227 5.43 -9.26 -19.29
N ILE A 228 4.63 -9.05 -20.34
CA ILE A 228 3.15 -9.05 -20.22
C ILE A 228 2.63 -10.41 -19.76
N GLU A 229 3.16 -11.52 -20.29
CA GLU A 229 2.75 -12.87 -19.87
C GLU A 229 2.99 -13.08 -18.37
N LYS A 230 4.11 -12.60 -17.86
CA LYS A 230 4.48 -12.68 -16.43
C LYS A 230 3.51 -11.86 -15.56
N LYS A 231 3.09 -10.69 -16.03
CA LYS A 231 2.07 -9.88 -15.37
C LYS A 231 0.71 -10.58 -15.38
N LEU A 232 0.30 -11.13 -16.52
CA LEU A 232 -0.97 -11.84 -16.65
C LEU A 232 -1.01 -13.11 -15.79
N ASP A 233 0.11 -13.81 -15.64
CA ASP A 233 0.24 -14.96 -14.73
C ASP A 233 0.13 -14.53 -13.26
N ALA A 234 0.72 -13.38 -12.90
CA ALA A 234 0.54 -12.81 -11.57
C ALA A 234 -0.92 -12.41 -11.31
N MET A 235 -1.64 -11.86 -12.31
CA MET A 235 -3.09 -11.62 -12.19
C MET A 235 -3.86 -12.94 -12.00
N ALA A 236 -3.49 -13.99 -12.72
CA ALA A 236 -4.15 -15.28 -12.60
C ALA A 236 -3.98 -15.93 -11.21
N ALA A 237 -2.92 -15.60 -10.47
CA ALA A 237 -2.68 -16.08 -9.10
C ALA A 237 -3.59 -15.41 -8.05
N LEU A 238 -4.20 -14.26 -8.36
CA LEU A 238 -5.13 -13.54 -7.49
C LEU A 238 -6.56 -14.09 -7.66
N GLU A 239 -6.73 -15.39 -7.41
CA GLU A 239 -7.97 -16.11 -7.71
C GLU A 239 -9.19 -15.53 -6.99
N SER A 240 -9.05 -15.23 -5.69
CA SER A 240 -10.14 -14.65 -4.90
C SER A 240 -10.67 -13.33 -5.48
N GLN A 241 -9.79 -12.53 -6.08
CA GLN A 241 -10.15 -11.20 -6.57
C GLN A 241 -10.63 -11.24 -8.01
N PHE A 242 -9.93 -11.96 -8.88
CA PHE A 242 -10.15 -11.82 -10.32
C PHE A 242 -10.88 -12.99 -10.95
N TYR A 243 -10.59 -14.21 -10.51
CA TYR A 243 -11.35 -15.37 -10.95
C TYR A 243 -12.74 -15.37 -10.33
N GLU A 244 -12.81 -15.19 -9.01
CA GLU A 244 -14.04 -15.24 -8.20
C GLU A 244 -14.78 -13.89 -8.10
N GLY A 245 -14.14 -12.79 -8.49
CA GLY A 245 -14.75 -11.45 -8.59
C GLY A 245 -14.68 -10.59 -7.32
N GLY A 246 -13.92 -11.01 -6.29
CA GLY A 246 -13.68 -10.20 -5.09
C GLY A 246 -14.97 -9.90 -4.33
N CYS A 247 -15.09 -8.70 -3.75
CA CYS A 247 -16.28 -8.31 -2.97
C CYS A 247 -17.55 -8.14 -3.83
N ASN A 248 -17.41 -7.90 -5.13
CA ASN A 248 -18.52 -7.70 -6.07
C ASN A 248 -18.84 -8.95 -6.91
N GLY A 249 -18.20 -10.08 -6.59
CA GLY A 249 -18.38 -11.34 -7.30
C GLY A 249 -19.61 -12.11 -6.85
N GLY A 250 -19.61 -13.41 -7.16
CA GLY A 250 -20.64 -14.32 -6.70
C GLY A 250 -20.45 -15.73 -7.24
N PRO A 251 -21.26 -16.70 -6.79
CA PRO A 251 -21.16 -18.10 -7.22
C PRO A 251 -21.28 -18.28 -8.73
N HIS A 252 -21.99 -17.38 -9.41
CA HIS A 252 -22.20 -17.41 -10.87
C HIS A 252 -20.90 -17.21 -11.69
N LEU A 253 -19.84 -16.66 -11.10
CA LEU A 253 -18.53 -16.51 -11.75
C LEU A 253 -17.64 -17.75 -11.62
N VAL A 254 -17.98 -18.66 -10.69
CA VAL A 254 -17.17 -19.83 -10.36
C VAL A 254 -17.81 -21.07 -11.01
N PRO A 255 -17.31 -21.54 -12.17
CA PRO A 255 -17.85 -22.73 -12.81
C PRO A 255 -17.63 -23.98 -11.95
N ASN A 256 -18.39 -25.04 -12.24
CA ASN A 256 -18.20 -26.34 -11.60
C ASN A 256 -16.75 -26.82 -11.83
N PRO A 257 -15.97 -27.12 -10.78
CA PRO A 257 -14.59 -27.59 -10.91
C PRO A 257 -14.42 -28.86 -11.76
N SER A 258 -15.46 -29.70 -11.87
CA SER A 258 -15.42 -30.89 -12.73
C SER A 258 -15.61 -30.58 -14.22
N ASP A 259 -16.09 -29.38 -14.58
CA ASP A 259 -16.20 -28.92 -15.96
C ASP A 259 -14.93 -28.16 -16.35
N SER A 260 -13.93 -28.92 -16.79
CA SER A 260 -12.63 -28.38 -17.18
C SER A 260 -12.71 -27.35 -18.31
N LYS A 261 -13.70 -27.47 -19.20
CA LYS A 261 -13.92 -26.53 -20.30
C LYS A 261 -14.45 -25.19 -19.78
N ALA A 262 -15.44 -25.22 -18.88
CA ALA A 262 -15.96 -23.99 -18.26
C ALA A 262 -14.90 -23.30 -17.39
N VAL A 263 -14.11 -24.07 -16.64
CA VAL A 263 -12.99 -23.53 -15.85
C VAL A 263 -11.96 -22.85 -16.76
N ALA A 264 -11.54 -23.50 -17.85
CA ALA A 264 -10.60 -22.92 -18.80
C ALA A 264 -11.14 -21.66 -19.47
N ALA A 265 -12.43 -21.65 -19.85
CA ALA A 265 -13.09 -20.49 -20.45
C ALA A 265 -13.10 -19.29 -19.49
N ARG A 266 -13.40 -19.50 -18.21
CA ARG A 266 -13.38 -18.42 -17.20
C ARG A 266 -11.97 -17.87 -16.99
N ARG A 267 -10.95 -18.73 -16.93
CA ARG A 267 -9.55 -18.26 -16.81
C ARG A 267 -9.10 -17.45 -18.03
N ALA A 268 -9.49 -17.88 -19.24
CA ALA A 268 -9.22 -17.14 -20.46
C ALA A 268 -9.92 -15.78 -20.48
N GLU A 269 -11.19 -15.73 -20.08
CA GLU A 269 -11.96 -14.48 -19.99
C GLU A 269 -11.27 -13.45 -19.07
N VAL A 270 -10.85 -13.88 -17.88
CA VAL A 270 -10.14 -13.03 -16.91
C VAL A 270 -8.80 -12.55 -17.50
N ARG A 271 -8.04 -13.44 -18.12
CA ARG A 271 -6.76 -13.10 -18.76
C ARG A 271 -6.95 -12.06 -19.86
N ASP A 272 -7.90 -12.28 -20.76
CA ASP A 272 -8.21 -11.39 -21.88
C ASP A 272 -8.70 -10.02 -21.39
N ALA A 273 -9.42 -9.96 -20.26
CA ALA A 273 -9.85 -8.70 -19.66
C ALA A 273 -8.65 -7.87 -19.17
N PHE A 274 -7.64 -8.50 -18.56
CA PHE A 274 -6.42 -7.81 -18.14
C PHE A 274 -5.52 -7.42 -19.31
N ASP A 275 -5.38 -8.30 -20.31
CA ASP A 275 -4.68 -8.00 -21.56
C ASP A 275 -5.22 -6.70 -22.19
N ARG A 276 -6.54 -6.63 -22.42
CA ARG A 276 -7.21 -5.41 -22.91
C ARG A 276 -7.02 -4.21 -21.99
N ARG A 277 -7.04 -4.40 -20.67
CA ARG A 277 -6.82 -3.31 -19.70
C ARG A 277 -5.45 -2.67 -19.91
N PHE A 278 -4.40 -3.46 -20.04
CA PHE A 278 -3.03 -2.95 -20.20
C PHE A 278 -2.79 -2.40 -21.62
N GLN A 279 -3.52 -2.89 -22.62
CA GLN A 279 -3.56 -2.26 -23.95
C GLN A 279 -4.20 -0.87 -23.92
N ALA A 280 -5.29 -0.72 -23.17
CA ALA A 280 -5.96 0.57 -23.04
C ALA A 280 -5.08 1.64 -22.36
N THR A 281 -4.13 1.26 -21.51
CA THR A 281 -3.12 2.18 -20.96
C THR A 281 -2.14 2.63 -22.04
N ALA A 282 -1.59 1.71 -22.83
CA ALA A 282 -0.69 2.06 -23.94
C ALA A 282 -1.36 3.00 -24.95
N GLN A 283 -2.61 2.71 -25.32
CA GLN A 283 -3.39 3.56 -26.23
C GLN A 283 -3.63 4.96 -25.66
N ARG A 284 -3.95 5.08 -24.35
CA ARG A 284 -4.24 6.37 -23.72
C ARG A 284 -3.02 7.28 -23.67
N PHE A 285 -1.84 6.70 -23.48
CA PHE A 285 -0.60 7.44 -23.32
C PHE A 285 0.38 7.23 -24.49
N ALA A 286 -0.15 7.01 -25.69
CA ALA A 286 0.65 6.78 -26.90
C ALA A 286 1.61 7.95 -27.21
N LEU A 287 1.20 9.19 -26.91
CA LEU A 287 2.06 10.37 -27.09
C LEU A 287 3.26 10.34 -26.13
N GLN A 288 3.01 10.06 -24.85
CA GLN A 288 4.06 9.94 -23.84
C GLN A 288 4.98 8.74 -24.11
N LEU A 289 4.45 7.62 -24.61
CA LEU A 289 5.27 6.51 -25.11
C LEU A 289 6.22 6.97 -26.22
N ALA A 290 5.75 7.78 -27.18
CA ALA A 290 6.59 8.32 -28.23
C ALA A 290 7.70 9.24 -27.70
N GLU A 291 7.46 9.97 -26.62
CA GLU A 291 8.50 10.78 -25.96
C GLU A 291 9.61 9.92 -25.33
N TRP A 292 9.27 8.74 -24.81
CA TRP A 292 10.22 7.86 -24.12
C TRP A 292 10.96 6.91 -25.07
N TYR A 293 10.27 6.37 -26.08
CA TYR A 293 10.77 5.31 -26.97
C TYR A 293 11.06 5.80 -28.40
N GLY A 294 10.61 7.01 -28.76
CA GLY A 294 10.55 7.46 -30.15
C GLY A 294 9.33 6.89 -30.90
N THR A 295 8.86 7.61 -31.90
CA THR A 295 7.60 7.32 -32.62
C THR A 295 7.53 5.89 -33.17
N ASP A 296 8.60 5.41 -33.81
CA ASP A 296 8.60 4.10 -34.48
C ASP A 296 8.53 2.91 -33.50
N GLN A 297 9.18 3.03 -32.34
CA GLN A 297 9.11 2.01 -31.30
C GLN A 297 7.79 2.10 -30.55
N ALA A 298 7.34 3.31 -30.20
CA ALA A 298 6.08 3.53 -29.52
C ALA A 298 4.88 3.00 -30.30
N ALA A 299 4.89 3.13 -31.63
CA ALA A 299 3.82 2.59 -32.50
C ALA A 299 3.69 1.06 -32.45
N LYS A 300 4.71 0.34 -31.93
CA LYS A 300 4.70 -1.12 -31.79
C LYS A 300 4.32 -1.58 -30.38
N VAL A 301 4.31 -0.67 -29.41
CA VAL A 301 3.99 -0.99 -28.01
C VAL A 301 2.52 -1.36 -27.90
N LYS A 302 2.23 -2.53 -27.35
CA LYS A 302 0.84 -2.99 -27.15
C LYS A 302 0.40 -2.78 -25.71
N HIS A 303 1.28 -2.96 -24.74
CA HIS A 303 0.95 -2.88 -23.32
C HIS A 303 1.85 -1.89 -22.59
N ALA A 304 1.26 -1.12 -21.67
CA ALA A 304 2.02 -0.16 -20.87
C ALA A 304 1.50 -0.04 -19.43
N GLU A 305 2.37 0.50 -18.58
CA GLU A 305 2.05 1.08 -17.27
C GLU A 305 2.47 2.55 -17.26
N ALA A 306 1.74 3.38 -16.53
CA ALA A 306 2.01 4.81 -16.46
C ALA A 306 2.07 5.29 -15.00
N PHE A 307 2.93 6.27 -14.76
CA PHE A 307 3.17 6.85 -13.45
C PHE A 307 3.25 8.38 -13.55
N GLU A 308 2.76 9.05 -12.51
CA GLU A 308 2.83 10.51 -12.32
C GLU A 308 3.86 10.80 -11.23
N ILE A 309 4.67 11.84 -11.38
CA ILE A 309 5.63 12.23 -10.35
C ILE A 309 4.89 12.90 -9.19
N CYS A 310 5.13 12.42 -7.97
CA CYS A 310 4.63 13.06 -6.76
C CYS A 310 5.57 14.22 -6.37
N GLU A 311 5.05 15.45 -6.46
CA GLU A 311 5.80 16.68 -6.23
C GLU A 311 6.23 16.90 -4.76
N TYR A 312 5.71 16.11 -3.82
CA TYR A 312 6.05 16.19 -2.39
C TYR A 312 7.36 15.46 -2.05
N GLY A 313 7.86 14.62 -2.96
CA GLY A 313 9.17 14.00 -2.87
C GLY A 313 10.23 14.76 -3.67
N ARG A 314 11.27 14.05 -4.09
CA ARG A 314 12.26 14.60 -5.03
C ARG A 314 11.71 14.59 -6.45
N ILE A 315 11.88 15.70 -7.18
CA ILE A 315 11.46 15.85 -8.58
C ILE A 315 12.65 15.54 -9.50
N PRO A 316 12.70 14.37 -10.17
CA PRO A 316 13.79 14.02 -11.08
C PRO A 316 13.62 14.69 -12.45
N ASN A 317 14.74 14.92 -13.15
CA ASN A 317 14.71 15.29 -14.56
C ASN A 317 14.71 14.05 -15.48
N LYS A 318 14.51 14.22 -16.80
CA LYS A 318 14.46 13.09 -17.76
C LYS A 318 15.74 12.23 -17.78
N GLN A 319 16.92 12.81 -17.56
CA GLN A 319 18.17 12.04 -17.55
C GLN A 319 18.25 11.13 -16.32
N GLU A 320 17.81 11.64 -15.16
CA GLU A 320 17.70 10.83 -13.95
C GLU A 320 16.65 9.74 -14.09
N LEU A 321 15.48 10.04 -14.65
CA LEU A 321 14.45 9.04 -14.90
C LEU A 321 14.95 7.89 -15.78
N ARG A 322 15.78 8.16 -16.80
CA ARG A 322 16.43 7.11 -17.60
C ARG A 322 17.34 6.18 -16.79
N LYS A 323 17.94 6.66 -15.69
CA LYS A 323 18.74 5.83 -14.77
C LYS A 323 17.86 5.02 -13.82
N LEU A 324 16.76 5.61 -13.36
CA LEU A 324 15.78 4.96 -12.49
C LEU A 324 14.92 3.91 -13.23
N PHE A 325 14.75 4.08 -14.53
CA PHE A 325 14.04 3.19 -15.46
C PHE A 325 15.01 2.69 -16.54
N PRO A 326 15.99 1.83 -16.19
CA PRO A 326 17.12 1.45 -17.05
C PRO A 326 16.75 0.60 -18.28
N PHE A 327 15.47 0.31 -18.48
CA PHE A 327 14.94 -0.40 -19.65
C PHE A 327 14.42 0.54 -20.74
N TYR A 328 14.58 1.87 -20.59
CA TYR A 328 14.34 2.79 -21.70
C TYR A 328 15.45 2.69 -22.77
N PRO A 329 15.12 2.83 -24.07
CA PRO A 329 16.11 2.82 -25.14
C PRO A 329 17.14 3.94 -24.98
N GLY A 330 18.41 3.62 -25.18
CA GLY A 330 19.52 4.57 -24.97
C GLY A 330 19.77 4.88 -23.50
N GLY A 331 19.47 3.93 -22.61
CA GLY A 331 19.89 3.95 -21.20
C GLY A 331 21.30 3.37 -21.05
N LEU A 332 22.22 4.27 -20.65
CA LEU A 332 23.69 4.16 -20.57
C LEU A 332 24.41 3.75 -21.87
#